data_AF-A0A534AI73-F1
#
_entry.id   AF-A0A534AI73-F1
#
_cell.length_a   1.000
_cell.length_b   1.000
_cell.length_c   1.000
_cell.angle_alpha   90.00
_cell.angle_beta   90.00
_cell.angle_gamma   90.00
#
_symmetry.space_group_name_H-M   'P 1'
#
loop_
_entity.id
_entity.type
_entity.pdbx_description
1 polymer ?
#
loop_
_entity_poly.entity_id
_entity_poly.type
_entity_poly.pdbx_seq_one_letter_code
_entity_poly.pdbx_strand_id
1 'polypeptide(L)'
;MQHLSLSHASLAILLSASAAVAGAQETTVLEPETTVLEPVIVERTTRIITPIDCTPPAYASECADFHSLLRLNFTERELGMLFGSSTAYPEYRASYDRARERYAALVRAVNEDGGVPVPVSYTRQIEP
;
A
#
# COMPACT_ATOMS: atom_id res chain seq x y z
N MET A 1 50.06 -32.56 2.58
CA MET A 1 51.48 -32.17 2.38
C MET A 1 51.51 -31.44 1.03
N GLN A 2 51.84 -30.17 0.82
CA GLN A 2 52.61 -29.12 1.51
C GLN A 2 51.91 -27.78 1.15
N HIS A 3 51.53 -26.93 2.09
CA HIS A 3 52.24 -25.73 2.59
C HIS A 3 52.76 -24.73 1.54
N LEU A 4 52.71 -23.45 1.95
CA LEU A 4 53.35 -22.23 1.43
C LEU A 4 52.53 -21.43 0.42
N SER A 5 52.45 -20.11 0.49
CA SER A 5 52.88 -19.11 1.48
C SER A 5 52.34 -17.77 0.98
N LEU A 6 51.87 -16.92 1.89
CA LEU A 6 51.72 -15.48 1.62
C LEU A 6 53.06 -14.90 1.19
N SER A 7 53.06 -14.06 0.16
CA SER A 7 54.15 -13.12 -0.07
C SER A 7 53.62 -11.82 -0.67
N HIS A 8 53.97 -10.77 0.06
CA HIS A 8 53.77 -9.34 -0.11
C HIS A 8 54.34 -8.78 -1.43
N ALA A 9 54.09 -7.47 -1.63
CA ALA A 9 54.75 -6.52 -2.53
C ALA A 9 54.04 -6.34 -3.90
N SER A 10 53.72 -5.15 -4.41
CA SER A 10 54.09 -3.78 -4.02
C SER A 10 53.10 -2.76 -4.59
N LEU A 11 52.99 -1.69 -3.82
CA LEU A 11 52.54 -0.34 -4.15
C LEU A 11 53.18 0.19 -5.45
N ALA A 12 52.41 0.81 -6.34
CA ALA A 12 52.93 1.75 -7.33
C ALA A 12 52.03 2.99 -7.37
N ILE A 13 52.51 4.03 -6.68
CA ILE A 13 51.94 5.37 -6.63
C ILE A 13 52.38 6.10 -7.90
N LEU A 14 51.43 6.57 -8.72
CA LEU A 14 51.72 7.54 -9.78
C LEU A 14 51.42 8.94 -9.25
N LEU A 15 52.48 9.64 -8.83
CA LEU A 15 52.52 11.08 -8.59
C LEU A 15 52.54 11.80 -9.95
N SER A 16 51.48 12.53 -10.30
CA SER A 16 51.55 13.58 -11.33
C SER A 16 51.57 14.94 -10.64
N ALA A 17 52.70 15.63 -10.77
CA ALA A 17 53.01 16.92 -10.20
C ALA A 17 52.22 18.08 -10.84
N SER A 18 51.91 19.06 -10.00
CA SER A 18 51.13 20.27 -10.22
C SER A 18 51.91 21.47 -10.78
N ALA A 19 51.21 22.37 -11.50
CA ALA A 19 51.53 23.81 -11.62
C ALA A 19 50.21 24.58 -11.91
N ALA A 20 49.63 25.31 -10.93
CA ALA A 20 49.75 26.77 -10.67
C ALA A 20 49.04 27.63 -11.77
N VAL A 21 48.18 28.63 -11.54
CA VAL A 21 48.09 29.66 -10.48
C VAL A 21 46.65 30.20 -10.31
N ALA A 22 46.40 30.75 -9.11
CA ALA A 22 45.57 31.90 -8.73
C ALA A 22 44.23 32.21 -9.44
N GLY A 23 43.16 32.15 -8.65
CA GLY A 23 41.90 32.84 -8.89
C GLY A 23 41.04 32.78 -7.63
N ALA A 24 41.27 33.71 -6.70
CA ALA A 24 40.40 33.92 -5.56
C ALA A 24 38.99 34.30 -6.05
N GLN A 25 37.98 33.59 -5.56
CA GLN A 25 36.63 34.08 -5.33
C GLN A 25 35.90 33.06 -4.47
N GLU A 26 36.00 33.28 -3.16
CA GLU A 26 35.11 32.70 -2.17
C GLU A 26 33.71 33.23 -2.46
N THR A 27 32.97 32.47 -3.26
CA THR A 27 31.51 32.57 -3.29
C THR A 27 31.04 31.40 -2.47
N THR A 28 30.69 31.65 -1.22
CA THR A 28 29.90 30.74 -0.40
C THR A 28 28.56 30.56 -1.08
N VAL A 29 28.51 29.66 -2.06
CA VAL A 29 27.26 29.05 -2.49
C VAL A 29 26.87 28.18 -1.32
N LEU A 30 25.86 28.61 -0.56
CA LEU A 30 25.14 27.68 0.31
C LEU A 30 24.67 26.55 -0.61
N GLU A 31 25.32 25.39 -0.51
CA GLU A 31 24.76 24.19 -1.09
C GLU A 31 23.36 24.05 -0.50
N PRO A 32 22.31 23.90 -1.33
CA PRO A 32 21.05 23.44 -0.78
C PRO A 32 21.36 22.09 -0.17
N GLU A 33 21.25 21.97 1.16
CA GLU A 33 21.22 20.66 1.80
C GLU A 33 20.11 19.89 1.10
N THR A 34 20.51 19.00 0.20
CA THR A 34 19.59 18.09 -0.44
C THR A 34 19.23 17.12 0.65
N THR A 35 18.19 17.46 1.42
CA THR A 35 17.53 16.51 2.30
C THR A 35 17.04 15.39 1.39
N VAL A 36 17.86 14.38 1.20
CA VAL A 36 17.50 13.16 0.49
C VAL A 36 16.46 12.53 1.39
N LEU A 37 15.19 12.78 1.08
CA LEU A 37 14.07 12.13 1.73
C LEU A 37 14.27 10.63 1.56
N GLU A 38 14.58 9.94 2.65
CA GLU A 38 14.65 8.49 2.62
C GLU A 38 13.30 7.95 2.16
N PRO A 39 13.29 6.97 1.23
CA PRO A 39 12.04 6.40 0.75
C PRO A 39 11.29 5.79 1.92
N VAL A 40 10.13 6.35 2.24
CA VAL A 40 9.20 5.74 3.19
C VAL A 40 8.71 4.43 2.56
N ILE A 41 9.24 3.31 3.04
CA ILE A 41 8.71 1.99 2.70
C ILE A 41 7.38 1.87 3.43
N VAL A 42 6.28 2.10 2.70
CA VAL A 42 4.95 1.78 3.18
C VAL A 42 4.84 0.26 3.19
N GLU A 43 5.08 -0.37 4.34
CA GLU A 43 4.66 -1.74 4.55
C GLU A 43 3.14 -1.77 4.43
N ARG A 44 2.66 -2.18 3.26
CA ARG A 44 1.26 -2.51 3.05
C ARG A 44 1.01 -3.76 3.89
N THR A 45 0.64 -3.58 5.14
CA THR A 45 0.05 -4.64 5.95
C THR A 45 -1.32 -4.90 5.37
N THR A 46 -1.36 -5.67 4.27
CA THR A 46 -2.59 -6.23 3.73
C THR A 46 -3.09 -7.21 4.78
N ARG A 47 -3.82 -6.71 5.77
CA ARG A 47 -4.64 -7.59 6.59
C ARG A 47 -5.70 -8.10 5.64
N ILE A 48 -5.51 -9.33 5.15
CA ILE A 48 -6.50 -9.99 4.31
C ILE A 48 -7.67 -10.32 5.23
N ILE A 49 -8.63 -9.41 5.28
CA ILE A 49 -9.91 -9.64 5.95
C ILE A 49 -10.77 -10.35 4.92
N THR A 50 -11.18 -11.58 5.23
CA THR A 50 -11.99 -12.32 4.28
C THR A 50 -13.38 -11.69 4.22
N PRO A 51 -13.96 -11.49 3.03
CA PRO A 51 -15.33 -10.98 2.87
C PRO A 51 -16.39 -11.77 3.65
N ILE A 52 -16.11 -13.05 3.94
CA ILE A 52 -17.00 -13.94 4.69
C ILE A 52 -17.13 -13.47 6.14
N ASP A 53 -16.02 -13.09 6.79
CA ASP A 53 -16.01 -12.63 8.18
C ASP A 53 -16.68 -11.26 8.35
N CYS A 54 -16.74 -10.48 7.26
CA CYS A 54 -17.31 -9.14 7.24
C CYS A 54 -18.69 -9.06 6.57
N THR A 55 -19.30 -10.19 6.23
CA THR A 55 -20.67 -10.19 5.75
C THR A 55 -21.60 -9.65 6.85
N PRO A 56 -22.47 -8.66 6.56
CA PRO A 56 -23.43 -8.16 7.54
C PRO A 56 -24.22 -9.30 8.21
N PRO A 57 -24.44 -9.25 9.53
CA PRO A 57 -24.38 -8.07 10.40
C PRO A 57 -23.03 -7.88 11.13
N ALA A 58 -21.91 -8.40 10.65
CA ALA A 58 -20.62 -8.13 11.31
C ALA A 58 -20.30 -6.62 11.35
N TYR A 59 -20.09 -6.03 12.53
CA TYR A 59 -19.85 -4.58 12.69
C TYR A 59 -18.45 -4.26 13.23
N ALA A 60 -17.51 -5.21 13.18
CA ALA A 60 -16.14 -4.98 13.59
C ALA A 60 -15.53 -3.84 12.76
N SER A 61 -14.68 -3.01 13.38
CA SER A 61 -14.03 -1.87 12.70
C SER A 61 -13.25 -2.30 11.47
N GLU A 62 -12.67 -3.50 11.51
CA GLU A 62 -11.92 -4.10 10.42
C GLU A 62 -12.81 -4.39 9.18
N CYS A 63 -14.13 -4.47 9.33
CA CYS A 63 -15.08 -4.66 8.23
C CYS A 63 -15.49 -3.36 7.52
N ALA A 64 -15.05 -2.19 8.01
CA ALA A 64 -15.50 -0.89 7.51
C ALA A 64 -15.23 -0.71 6.01
N ASP A 65 -14.07 -1.16 5.53
CA ASP A 65 -13.70 -1.00 4.12
C ASP A 65 -14.50 -1.94 3.21
N PHE A 66 -14.70 -3.20 3.63
CA PHE A 66 -15.56 -4.12 2.89
C PHE A 66 -17.00 -3.59 2.83
N HIS A 67 -17.52 -3.08 3.94
CA HIS A 67 -18.84 -2.47 3.97
C HIS A 67 -18.94 -1.20 3.12
N SER A 68 -17.87 -0.43 3.03
CA SER A 68 -17.80 0.73 2.13
C SER A 68 -17.85 0.29 0.67
N LEU A 69 -17.12 -0.77 0.29
CA LEU A 69 -17.25 -1.36 -1.05
C LEU A 69 -18.67 -1.84 -1.35
N LEU A 70 -19.36 -2.47 -0.38
CA LEU A 70 -20.75 -2.86 -0.54
C LEU A 70 -21.64 -1.65 -0.83
N ARG A 71 -21.49 -0.55 -0.09
CA ARG A 71 -22.27 0.69 -0.30
C ARG A 71 -21.95 1.40 -1.61
N LEU A 72 -20.74 1.23 -2.16
CA LEU A 72 -20.37 1.78 -3.46
C LEU A 72 -20.97 0.97 -4.63
N ASN A 73 -21.20 -0.32 -4.44
CA ASN A 73 -21.63 -1.23 -5.52
C ASN A 73 -23.12 -1.57 -5.49
N PHE A 74 -23.78 -1.44 -4.33
CA PHE A 74 -25.18 -1.82 -4.14
C PHE A 74 -25.99 -0.67 -3.59
N THR A 75 -27.25 -0.60 -4.03
CA THR A 75 -28.21 0.31 -3.42
C THR A 75 -28.58 -0.16 -2.01
N GLU A 76 -29.05 0.75 -1.15
CA GLU A 76 -29.56 0.40 0.18
C GLU A 76 -30.64 -0.68 0.11
N ARG A 77 -31.50 -0.61 -0.92
CA ARG A 77 -32.55 -1.60 -1.20
C ARG A 77 -31.98 -2.97 -1.55
N GLU A 78 -30.95 -3.04 -2.38
CA GLU A 78 -30.26 -4.30 -2.69
C GLU A 78 -29.55 -4.88 -1.47
N LEU A 79 -28.88 -4.04 -0.67
CA LEU A 79 -28.26 -4.47 0.58
C LEU A 79 -29.29 -5.02 1.56
N GLY A 80 -30.45 -4.37 1.65
CA GLY A 80 -31.57 -4.85 2.46
C GLY A 80 -32.15 -6.17 1.96
N MET A 81 -32.21 -6.39 0.64
CA MET A 81 -32.59 -7.70 0.09
C MET A 81 -31.53 -8.78 0.34
N LEU A 82 -30.25 -8.41 0.30
CA LEU A 82 -29.14 -9.36 0.49
C LEU A 82 -28.99 -9.82 1.94
N PHE A 83 -29.14 -8.89 2.89
CA PHE A 83 -28.77 -9.10 4.30
C PHE A 83 -29.93 -8.89 5.28
N GLY A 84 -31.08 -8.41 4.82
CA GLY A 84 -32.28 -8.18 5.63
C GLY A 84 -33.35 -9.26 5.42
N SER A 85 -34.58 -8.96 5.87
CA SER A 85 -35.71 -9.88 5.70
C SER A 85 -36.21 -9.88 4.26
N SER A 86 -36.38 -11.07 3.68
CA SER A 86 -36.95 -11.23 2.33
C SER A 86 -38.38 -10.71 2.20
N THR A 87 -39.12 -10.62 3.30
CA THR A 87 -40.51 -10.13 3.31
C THR A 87 -40.62 -8.61 3.33
N ALA A 88 -39.51 -7.89 3.55
CA ALA A 88 -39.50 -6.42 3.61
C ALA A 88 -39.54 -5.76 2.21
N TYR A 89 -39.31 -6.52 1.14
CA TYR A 89 -39.19 -6.02 -0.23
C TYR A 89 -40.14 -6.78 -1.17
N PRO A 90 -41.21 -6.14 -1.69
CA PRO A 90 -42.16 -6.78 -2.61
C PRO A 90 -41.49 -7.38 -3.86
N GLU A 91 -40.44 -6.74 -4.34
CA GLU A 91 -39.65 -7.13 -5.52
C GLU A 91 -38.65 -8.26 -5.27
N TYR A 92 -38.53 -8.76 -4.02
CA TYR A 92 -37.49 -9.72 -3.63
C TYR A 92 -37.41 -10.91 -4.59
N ARG A 93 -38.55 -11.54 -4.90
CA ARG A 93 -38.59 -12.71 -5.80
C ARG A 93 -38.09 -12.43 -7.21
N ALA A 94 -38.24 -11.21 -7.71
CA ALA A 94 -37.84 -10.85 -9.06
C ALA A 94 -36.38 -10.36 -9.12
N SER A 95 -35.89 -9.75 -8.04
CA SER A 95 -34.63 -8.99 -8.05
C SER A 95 -33.51 -9.63 -7.23
N TYR A 96 -33.83 -10.51 -6.28
CA TYR A 96 -32.86 -11.07 -5.34
C TYR A 96 -31.75 -11.86 -6.04
N ASP A 97 -32.10 -12.73 -7.00
CA ASP A 97 -31.10 -13.56 -7.68
C ASP A 97 -30.04 -12.70 -8.40
N ARG A 98 -30.48 -11.63 -9.06
CA ARG A 98 -29.58 -10.66 -9.70
C ARG A 98 -28.68 -9.97 -8.68
N ALA A 99 -29.22 -9.53 -7.55
CA ALA A 99 -28.43 -8.90 -6.49
C ALA A 99 -27.41 -9.91 -5.90
N ARG A 100 -27.83 -11.16 -5.67
CA ARG A 100 -26.98 -12.24 -5.14
C ARG A 100 -25.83 -12.58 -6.08
N GLU A 101 -26.08 -12.67 -7.38
CA GLU A 101 -25.04 -12.94 -8.39
C GLU A 101 -23.99 -11.83 -8.44
N ARG A 102 -24.44 -10.57 -8.41
CA ARG A 102 -23.54 -9.40 -8.33
C ARG A 102 -22.72 -9.42 -7.04
N TYR A 103 -23.33 -9.76 -5.91
CA TYR A 103 -22.63 -9.90 -4.64
C TYR A 103 -21.55 -10.98 -4.70
N ALA A 104 -21.89 -12.17 -5.22
CA ALA A 104 -20.92 -13.26 -5.38
C ALA A 104 -19.77 -12.85 -6.32
N ALA A 105 -20.05 -12.11 -7.39
CA ALA A 105 -19.02 -11.58 -8.28
C ALA A 105 -18.09 -10.57 -7.58
N LEU A 106 -18.65 -9.66 -6.77
CA LEU A 106 -17.84 -8.71 -5.99
C LEU A 106 -16.95 -9.45 -4.97
N VAL A 107 -17.52 -10.39 -4.21
CA VAL A 107 -16.76 -11.17 -3.22
C VAL A 107 -15.62 -11.94 -3.90
N ARG A 108 -15.87 -12.54 -5.07
CA ARG A 108 -14.83 -13.21 -5.84
C ARG A 108 -13.73 -12.24 -6.28
N ALA A 109 -14.09 -11.08 -6.83
CA ALA A 109 -13.11 -10.07 -7.24
C ALA A 109 -12.24 -9.60 -6.07
N VAL A 110 -12.85 -9.29 -4.92
CA VAL A 110 -12.11 -8.90 -3.70
C VAL A 110 -11.15 -10.01 -3.24
N ASN A 111 -11.56 -11.28 -3.34
CA ASN A 111 -10.69 -12.40 -3.00
C ASN A 111 -9.54 -12.59 -4.00
N GLU A 112 -9.82 -12.43 -5.29
CA GLU A 112 -8.82 -12.55 -6.38
C GLU A 112 -7.78 -11.41 -6.33
N ASP A 113 -8.20 -10.20 -5.95
CA ASP A 113 -7.33 -9.03 -5.79
C ASP A 113 -6.53 -9.02 -4.47
N GLY A 114 -6.67 -10.05 -3.64
CA GLY A 114 -5.93 -10.20 -2.37
C GLY A 114 -6.52 -9.41 -1.20
N GLY A 115 -7.76 -8.93 -1.31
CA GLY A 115 -8.50 -8.24 -0.25
C GLY A 115 -9.10 -6.91 -0.70
N VAL A 116 -9.69 -6.19 0.26
CA VAL A 116 -10.29 -4.88 0.00
C VAL A 116 -9.20 -3.81 -0.12
N PRO A 117 -9.13 -3.03 -1.21
CA PRO A 117 -8.20 -1.93 -1.30
C PRO A 117 -8.58 -0.83 -0.28
N VAL A 118 -7.79 -0.76 0.80
CA VAL A 118 -7.87 0.30 1.81
C VAL A 118 -7.29 1.61 1.27
N PRO A 119 -8.03 2.73 1.32
CA PRO A 119 -7.45 4.03 1.02
C PRO A 119 -6.39 4.37 2.07
N VAL A 120 -5.17 4.66 1.62
CA VAL A 120 -4.07 5.08 2.49
C VAL A 120 -4.40 6.46 3.07
N SER A 121 -4.59 6.53 4.39
CA SER A 121 -4.69 7.80 5.10
C SER A 121 -3.29 8.29 5.43
N TYR A 122 -2.84 9.36 4.78
CA TYR A 122 -1.57 10.01 5.08
C TYR A 122 -1.75 10.95 6.26
N THR A 123 -1.46 10.50 7.48
CA THR A 123 -1.29 11.43 8.60
C THR A 123 0.00 12.20 8.38
N ARG A 124 -0.10 13.45 7.92
CA ARG A 124 1.03 14.38 7.92
C ARG A 124 1.45 14.57 9.38
N GLN A 125 2.55 13.94 9.80
CA GLN A 125 3.21 14.28 11.06
C GLN A 125 3.65 15.74 10.92
N ILE A 126 2.95 16.65 11.58
CA ILE A 126 3.43 18.02 11.77
C ILE A 126 4.32 17.91 13.00
N GLU A 127 5.63 17.83 12.80
CA GLU A 127 6.58 18.01 13.91
C GLU A 127 6.50 19.47 14.42
N PRO A 128 6.67 19.67 15.75
CA PRO A 128 6.43 20.94 16.43
C PRO A 128 7.40 22.07 16.06
#